data_AF-A0A382K769-F1
#
_entry.id   AF-A0A382K769-F1
#
_cell.length_a   1.000
_cell.length_b   1.000
_cell.length_c   1.000
_cell.angle_alpha   90.00
_cell.angle_beta   90.00
_cell.angle_gamma   90.00
#
_symmetry.space_group_name_H-M   'P 1'
#
loop_
_entity.id
_entity.type
_entity.pdbx_description
1 polymer ?
#
loop_
_entity_poly.entity_id
_entity_poly.type
_entity_poly.pdbx_seq_one_letter_code
_entity_poly.pdbx_strand_id
1 'polypeptide(L)'
;MKKSFRINTLKGDKEDTLLNLKTYDDSISCAKWYDNGFTTKLDNLGSSIEHFVGQIYIQELTSMIPPLTIPNLNEYEKIIDCCAAPGSKTTQIADIMQNNGEIIANDKTHSRLKSLRGNLDRLGITNTTVTLRDFRSFPNTDADAYFVDVPCSSEGTIRKKNTIKKNWNEKDYGRFSKIQKGILERVCEMANKGNQIIYSTCTFAPEENEGVISAILETQAVKLKKINIENLKIEEGRTNWMNQDYDKEV
;
A
#
# COMPACT_ATOMS: atom_id res chain seq x y z
N MET A 1 -9.49 12.13 15.01
CA MET A 1 -9.13 10.69 14.89
C MET A 1 -7.65 10.58 15.18
N LYS A 2 -7.23 9.58 15.97
CA LYS A 2 -5.80 9.37 16.29
C LYS A 2 -4.98 9.27 15.00
N LYS A 3 -3.82 9.91 14.96
CA LYS A 3 -2.87 9.72 13.85
C LYS A 3 -2.12 8.41 14.06
N SER A 4 -1.61 7.85 12.97
CA SER A 4 -0.75 6.68 13.02
C SER A 4 0.55 6.90 12.26
N PHE A 5 1.57 6.17 12.67
CA PHE A 5 2.90 6.21 12.10
C PHE A 5 3.58 4.84 12.27
N ARG A 6 4.67 4.64 11.53
CA ARG A 6 5.60 3.52 11.72
C ARG A 6 7.01 4.04 11.98
N ILE A 7 7.83 3.26 12.67
CA ILE A 7 9.26 3.53 12.76
C ILE A 7 9.91 3.11 11.43
N ASN A 8 10.89 3.88 10.99
CA ASN A 8 11.79 3.55 9.89
C ASN A 8 13.07 2.92 10.49
N THR A 9 13.16 1.60 10.43
CA THR A 9 14.25 0.84 11.06
C THR A 9 15.60 1.08 10.39
N LEU A 10 15.61 1.60 9.16
CA LEU A 10 16.82 2.01 8.46
C LEU A 10 17.56 3.20 9.10
N LYS A 11 16.86 4.04 9.88
CA LYS A 11 17.43 5.30 10.41
C LYS A 11 17.27 5.49 11.91
N GLY A 12 16.49 4.66 12.59
CA GLY A 12 16.24 4.81 14.01
C GLY A 12 16.03 3.46 14.68
N ASP A 13 16.64 3.32 15.86
CA ASP A 13 16.26 2.26 16.77
C ASP A 13 14.82 2.47 17.26
N LYS A 14 14.06 1.39 17.33
CA LYS A 14 12.63 1.40 17.66
C LYS A 14 12.40 1.89 19.09
N GLU A 15 13.17 1.41 20.05
CA GLU A 15 12.98 1.71 21.47
C GLU A 15 13.35 3.16 21.77
N ASP A 16 14.50 3.60 21.27
CA ASP A 16 14.98 4.98 21.44
C ASP A 16 14.02 5.99 20.78
N THR A 17 13.58 5.72 19.55
CA THR A 17 12.65 6.61 18.84
C THR A 17 11.31 6.71 19.58
N LEU A 18 10.80 5.59 20.10
CA LEU A 18 9.56 5.60 20.88
C LEU A 18 9.71 6.31 22.23
N LEU A 19 10.86 6.16 22.90
CA LEU A 19 11.13 6.86 24.16
C LEU A 19 11.09 8.37 23.94
N ASN A 20 11.74 8.87 22.88
CA ASN A 20 11.74 10.30 22.55
C ASN A 20 10.34 10.79 22.18
N LEU A 21 9.62 10.07 21.32
CA LEU A 21 8.25 10.46 20.95
C LEU A 21 7.28 10.47 22.13
N LYS A 22 7.47 9.58 23.11
CA LYS A 22 6.66 9.55 24.34
C LYS A 22 6.90 10.75 25.26
N THR A 23 7.98 11.51 25.07
CA THR A 23 8.15 12.81 25.74
C THR A 23 7.15 13.85 25.25
N TYR A 24 6.68 13.71 24.00
CA TYR A 24 5.65 14.57 23.40
C TYR A 24 4.23 14.05 23.66
N ASP A 25 4.04 12.72 23.64
CA ASP A 25 2.75 12.05 23.88
C ASP A 25 2.94 10.68 24.53
N ASP A 26 2.70 10.62 25.83
CA ASP A 26 2.77 9.40 26.63
C ASP A 26 1.72 8.35 26.25
N SER A 27 0.68 8.75 25.50
CA SER A 27 -0.43 7.87 25.09
C SER A 27 -0.17 7.11 23.79
N ILE A 28 1.05 7.21 23.23
CA ILE A 28 1.48 6.43 22.07
C ILE A 28 1.32 4.94 22.36
N SER A 29 0.60 4.25 21.49
CA SER A 29 0.29 2.82 21.63
C SER A 29 0.53 2.06 20.34
N CYS A 30 1.04 0.84 20.46
CA CYS A 30 1.26 -0.09 19.34
C CYS A 30 -0.08 -0.63 18.80
N ALA A 31 -0.13 -0.88 17.49
CA ALA A 31 -1.20 -1.64 16.85
C ALA A 31 -1.12 -3.11 17.28
N LYS A 32 -2.28 -3.75 17.45
CA LYS A 32 -2.35 -5.14 17.95
C LYS A 32 -1.79 -6.19 16.98
N TRP A 33 -1.77 -5.86 15.69
CA TRP A 33 -1.45 -6.76 14.59
C TRP A 33 -0.15 -6.40 13.86
N TYR A 34 0.50 -5.31 14.27
CA TYR A 34 1.77 -4.88 13.70
C TYR A 34 2.61 -4.18 14.75
N ASP A 35 3.71 -4.81 15.11
CA ASP A 35 4.61 -4.39 16.18
C ASP A 35 5.34 -3.07 15.88
N ASN A 36 5.46 -2.71 14.59
CA ASN A 36 6.07 -1.48 14.13
C ASN A 36 5.04 -0.40 13.71
N GLY A 37 3.75 -0.63 13.96
CA GLY A 37 2.67 0.33 13.72
C GLY A 37 2.19 0.97 15.02
N PHE A 38 2.12 2.31 15.08
CA PHE A 38 1.77 3.04 16.28
C PHE A 38 0.67 4.07 16.04
N THR A 39 -0.09 4.38 17.09
CA THR A 39 -1.06 5.48 17.11
C THR A 39 -0.68 6.53 18.15
N THR A 40 -0.99 7.79 17.86
CA THR A 40 -0.69 8.95 18.71
C THR A 40 -1.88 9.92 18.73
N LYS A 41 -1.98 10.71 19.80
CA LYS A 41 -2.87 11.87 19.91
C LYS A 41 -2.23 13.17 19.41
N LEU A 42 -0.94 13.18 19.06
CA LEU A 42 -0.27 14.37 18.54
C LEU A 42 -0.87 14.84 17.22
N ASP A 43 -1.33 16.08 17.21
CA ASP A 43 -1.87 16.71 16.01
C ASP A 43 -0.78 17.28 15.09
N ASN A 44 0.46 17.42 15.55
CA ASN A 44 1.58 17.98 14.80
C ASN A 44 2.79 17.03 14.70
N LEU A 45 2.56 15.71 14.67
CA LEU A 45 3.64 14.71 14.55
C LEU A 45 4.64 15.00 13.41
N GLY A 46 4.20 15.61 12.31
CA GLY A 46 5.08 16.00 11.19
C GLY A 46 6.09 17.12 11.51
N SER A 47 5.96 17.77 12.66
CA SER A 47 6.90 18.79 13.16
C SER A 47 7.92 18.22 14.15
N SER A 48 7.85 16.92 14.47
CA SER A 48 8.81 16.26 15.36
C SER A 48 10.18 16.08 14.71
N ILE A 49 11.24 16.07 15.53
CA ILE A 49 12.60 15.85 15.02
C ILE A 49 12.72 14.48 14.34
N GLU A 50 12.10 13.45 14.93
CA GLU A 50 12.05 12.08 14.44
C GLU A 50 11.44 12.00 13.04
N HIS A 51 10.40 12.82 12.77
CA HIS A 51 9.85 12.93 11.41
C HIS A 51 10.84 13.59 10.45
N PHE A 52 11.42 14.73 10.84
CA PHE A 52 12.35 15.49 10.00
C PHE A 52 13.60 14.67 9.63
N VAL A 53 14.20 13.96 10.59
CA VAL A 53 15.38 13.12 10.34
C VAL A 53 15.03 11.78 9.69
N GLY A 54 13.74 11.48 9.52
CA GLY A 54 13.26 10.29 8.82
C GLY A 54 13.27 9.01 9.66
N GLN A 55 13.27 9.10 10.99
CA GLN A 55 13.11 7.96 11.90
C GLN A 55 11.67 7.44 11.93
N ILE A 56 10.70 8.25 11.51
CA ILE A 56 9.30 7.81 11.38
C ILE A 56 8.67 8.19 10.04
N TYR A 57 7.64 7.44 9.69
CA TYR A 57 6.75 7.74 8.58
C TYR A 57 5.29 7.78 9.02
N ILE A 58 4.60 8.88 8.71
CA ILE A 58 3.18 9.06 9.04
C ILE A 58 2.34 8.35 7.98
N GLN A 59 1.63 7.30 8.38
CA GLN A 59 0.89 6.41 7.48
C GLN A 59 -0.31 5.84 8.21
N GLU A 60 -1.41 5.65 7.48
CA GLU A 60 -2.57 4.95 8.04
C GLU A 60 -2.22 3.51 8.36
N LEU A 61 -2.69 3.01 9.51
CA LEU A 61 -2.53 1.59 9.85
C LEU A 61 -2.98 0.68 8.70
N THR A 62 -4.13 0.94 8.08
CA THR A 62 -4.59 0.11 6.92
C THR A 62 -3.65 0.15 5.73
N SER A 63 -2.92 1.26 5.52
CA SER A 63 -1.92 1.35 4.46
C SER A 63 -0.64 0.58 4.76
N MET A 64 -0.45 0.10 6.00
CA MET A 64 0.70 -0.72 6.40
C MET A 64 0.47 -2.21 6.08
N ILE A 65 -0.77 -2.62 5.83
CA ILE A 65 -1.14 -4.02 5.63
C ILE A 65 -0.51 -4.61 4.35
N PRO A 66 -0.60 -3.98 3.16
CA PRO A 66 -0.19 -4.66 1.92
C PRO A 66 1.27 -5.13 1.90
N PRO A 67 2.27 -4.33 2.36
CA PRO A 67 3.65 -4.82 2.45
C PRO A 67 3.86 -6.01 3.41
N LEU A 68 2.96 -6.22 4.37
CA LEU A 68 3.06 -7.30 5.37
C LEU A 68 2.40 -8.61 4.92
N THR A 69 1.73 -8.63 3.76
CA THR A 69 1.04 -9.82 3.27
C THR A 69 1.99 -10.85 2.64
N ILE A 70 3.20 -10.42 2.26
CA ILE A 70 4.25 -11.32 1.76
C ILE A 70 5.19 -11.68 2.92
N PRO A 71 5.32 -12.98 3.26
CA PRO A 71 6.37 -13.43 4.17
C PRO A 71 7.75 -13.34 3.50
N ASN A 72 8.78 -13.03 4.29
CA ASN A 72 10.17 -12.94 3.84
C ASN A 72 10.40 -12.00 2.65
N LEU A 73 9.68 -10.87 2.60
CA LEU A 73 9.83 -9.87 1.54
C LEU A 73 11.29 -9.34 1.41
N ASN A 74 12.07 -9.45 2.49
CA ASN A 74 13.49 -9.11 2.53
C ASN A 74 14.41 -10.07 1.75
N GLU A 75 13.92 -11.23 1.33
CA GLU A 75 14.66 -12.19 0.50
C GLU A 75 14.44 -11.94 -1.00
N TYR A 76 13.56 -11.00 -1.38
CA TYR A 76 13.21 -10.75 -2.78
C TYR A 76 14.27 -9.86 -3.42
N GLU A 77 14.64 -10.17 -4.66
CA GLU A 77 15.66 -9.41 -5.40
C GLU A 77 15.04 -8.19 -6.09
N LYS A 78 13.79 -8.29 -6.55
CA LYS A 78 13.13 -7.21 -7.28
C LYS A 78 11.65 -7.11 -6.99
N ILE A 79 11.20 -5.89 -6.72
CA ILE A 79 9.79 -5.55 -6.47
C ILE A 79 9.36 -4.40 -7.36
N ILE A 80 8.13 -4.45 -7.86
CA ILE A 80 7.52 -3.32 -8.60
C ILE A 80 6.31 -2.79 -7.83
N ASP A 81 6.33 -1.50 -7.50
CA ASP A 81 5.18 -0.77 -6.99
C ASP A 81 4.55 0.04 -8.14
N CYS A 82 3.37 -0.40 -8.58
CA CYS A 82 2.75 0.03 -9.83
C CYS A 82 2.23 1.48 -9.78
N CYS A 83 1.86 1.93 -8.58
CA CYS A 83 1.17 3.20 -8.30
C CYS A 83 1.70 3.82 -6.99
N ALA A 84 3.03 3.94 -6.92
CA ALA A 84 3.81 4.15 -5.72
C ALA A 84 3.54 5.47 -4.97
N ALA A 85 3.24 6.57 -5.67
CA ALA A 85 3.23 7.86 -5.01
C ALA A 85 2.07 7.99 -4.00
N PRO A 86 2.24 8.61 -2.83
CA PRO A 86 3.39 9.41 -2.40
C PRO A 86 4.53 8.60 -1.73
N GLY A 87 4.50 7.27 -1.79
CA GLY A 87 5.59 6.40 -1.37
C GLY A 87 5.41 5.71 -0.03
N SER A 88 4.22 5.75 0.59
CA SER A 88 4.03 5.17 1.94
C SER A 88 4.29 3.66 1.98
N LYS A 89 3.80 2.92 0.97
CA LYS A 89 4.01 1.48 0.85
C LYS A 89 5.42 1.18 0.34
N THR A 90 5.86 1.86 -0.73
CA THR A 90 7.21 1.74 -1.28
C THR A 90 8.30 1.87 -0.21
N THR A 91 8.20 2.90 0.63
CA THR A 91 9.18 3.15 1.70
C THR A 91 9.08 2.14 2.84
N GLN A 92 7.94 1.48 3.02
CA GLN A 92 7.79 0.40 4.00
C GLN A 92 8.38 -0.90 3.44
N ILE A 93 8.19 -1.16 2.14
CA ILE A 93 8.81 -2.29 1.44
C ILE A 93 10.33 -2.15 1.52
N ALA A 94 10.89 -0.98 1.22
CA ALA A 94 12.33 -0.72 1.31
C ALA A 94 12.89 -0.91 2.74
N ASP A 95 12.13 -0.49 3.75
CA ASP A 95 12.46 -0.68 5.16
C ASP A 95 12.45 -2.18 5.54
N ILE A 96 11.44 -2.94 5.12
CA ILE A 96 11.39 -4.40 5.32
C ILE A 96 12.59 -5.09 4.63
N MET A 97 12.92 -4.67 3.41
CA MET A 97 14.06 -5.19 2.65
C MET A 97 15.43 -4.75 3.17
N GLN A 98 15.46 -3.86 4.17
CA GLN A 98 16.71 -3.30 4.71
C GLN A 98 17.60 -2.69 3.63
N ASN A 99 17.00 -1.97 2.67
CA ASN A 99 17.69 -1.39 1.51
C ASN A 99 18.44 -2.41 0.62
N ASN A 100 18.11 -3.70 0.67
CA ASN A 100 18.62 -4.72 -0.25
C ASN A 100 17.67 -4.92 -1.45
N GLY A 101 18.16 -5.59 -2.51
CA GLY A 101 17.40 -5.80 -3.74
C GLY A 101 17.13 -4.50 -4.51
N GLU A 102 16.11 -4.52 -5.36
CA GLU A 102 15.66 -3.39 -6.17
C GLU A 102 14.15 -3.17 -6.06
N ILE A 103 13.72 -1.93 -5.90
CA ILE A 103 12.32 -1.52 -5.99
C ILE A 103 12.15 -0.58 -7.17
N ILE A 104 11.25 -0.90 -8.10
CA ILE A 104 10.80 0.03 -9.14
C ILE A 104 9.50 0.68 -8.66
N ALA A 105 9.57 1.96 -8.32
CA ALA A 105 8.46 2.76 -7.84
C ALA A 105 7.88 3.61 -8.97
N ASN A 106 6.77 3.15 -9.57
CA ASN A 106 6.12 3.82 -10.69
C ASN A 106 4.91 4.64 -10.23
N ASP A 107 4.71 5.83 -10.81
CA ASP A 107 3.41 6.50 -10.80
C ASP A 107 3.18 7.19 -12.15
N LYS A 108 1.92 7.27 -12.59
CA LYS A 108 1.58 7.95 -13.85
C LYS A 108 1.53 9.48 -13.74
N THR A 109 1.56 10.02 -12.53
CA THR A 109 1.29 11.44 -12.25
C THR A 109 2.57 12.17 -11.85
N HIS A 110 3.12 12.98 -12.76
CA HIS A 110 4.37 13.71 -12.53
C HIS A 110 4.36 14.54 -11.23
N SER A 111 3.27 15.24 -10.92
CA SER A 111 3.17 16.09 -9.73
C SER A 111 3.28 15.32 -8.40
N ARG A 112 2.93 14.03 -8.38
CA ARG A 112 3.02 13.18 -7.18
C ARG A 112 4.43 12.64 -6.95
N LEU A 113 5.27 12.61 -8.00
CA LEU A 113 6.65 12.11 -7.90
C LEU A 113 7.54 12.97 -7.00
N LYS A 114 7.25 14.28 -6.90
CA LYS A 114 7.96 15.16 -5.97
C LYS A 114 7.85 14.66 -4.53
N SER A 115 6.63 14.29 -4.10
CA SER A 115 6.40 13.76 -2.76
C SER A 115 7.03 12.37 -2.57
N LEU A 116 6.95 11.51 -3.59
CA LEU A 116 7.60 10.20 -3.57
C LEU A 116 9.10 10.33 -3.35
N ARG A 117 9.80 11.11 -4.20
CA ARG A 117 11.25 11.32 -4.09
C ARG A 117 11.64 11.94 -2.76
N GLY A 118 10.94 13.00 -2.34
CA GLY A 118 11.22 13.65 -1.05
C GLY A 118 11.05 12.69 0.15
N ASN A 119 10.11 11.75 0.07
CA ASN A 119 9.96 10.73 1.10
C ASN A 119 11.06 9.66 1.06
N LEU A 120 11.46 9.20 -0.13
CA LEU A 120 12.58 8.27 -0.30
C LEU A 120 13.87 8.88 0.26
N ASP A 121 14.18 10.13 -0.12
CA ASP A 121 15.37 10.86 0.34
C ASP A 121 15.36 11.05 1.87
N ARG A 122 14.25 11.55 2.43
CA ARG A 122 14.13 11.81 3.88
C ARG A 122 14.33 10.53 4.69
N LEU A 123 13.74 9.43 4.24
CA LEU A 123 13.79 8.12 4.92
C LEU A 123 15.06 7.33 4.61
N GLY A 124 15.98 7.85 3.79
CA GLY A 124 17.25 7.18 3.49
C GLY A 124 17.08 5.90 2.67
N ILE A 125 16.10 5.87 1.77
CA ILE A 125 15.87 4.73 0.88
C ILE A 125 16.86 4.78 -0.28
N THR A 126 17.63 3.71 -0.46
CA THR A 126 18.71 3.66 -1.46
C THR A 126 18.49 2.63 -2.57
N ASN A 127 17.58 1.70 -2.38
CA ASN A 127 17.31 0.59 -3.31
C ASN A 127 16.13 0.84 -4.25
N THR A 128 15.70 2.10 -4.44
CA THR A 128 14.46 2.42 -5.18
C THR A 128 14.71 3.29 -6.41
N THR A 129 14.27 2.81 -7.58
CA THR A 129 14.24 3.54 -8.84
C THR A 129 12.84 4.12 -9.10
N VAL A 130 12.74 5.43 -9.35
CA VAL A 130 11.44 6.10 -9.60
C VAL A 130 11.18 6.26 -11.09
N THR A 131 10.02 5.76 -11.57
CA THR A 131 9.59 5.88 -12.98
C THR A 131 8.27 6.64 -13.13
N LEU A 132 8.05 7.23 -14.31
CA LEU A 132 6.84 7.97 -14.67
C LEU A 132 6.17 7.34 -15.89
N ARG A 133 5.24 6.41 -15.67
CA ARG A 133 4.50 5.74 -16.76
C ARG A 133 3.07 5.38 -16.35
N ASP A 134 2.18 5.34 -17.33
CA ASP A 134 0.92 4.61 -17.16
C ASP A 134 1.24 3.13 -17.05
N PHE A 135 0.86 2.50 -15.95
CA PHE A 135 1.27 1.12 -15.70
C PHE A 135 0.68 0.14 -16.71
N ARG A 136 -0.46 0.47 -17.34
CA ARG A 136 -1.10 -0.35 -18.38
C ARG A 136 -0.23 -0.52 -19.64
N SER A 137 0.76 0.35 -19.83
CA SER A 137 1.75 0.27 -20.90
C SER A 137 3.18 0.17 -20.36
N PHE A 138 3.35 -0.24 -19.10
CA PHE A 138 4.66 -0.46 -18.50
C PHE A 138 5.40 -1.56 -19.26
N PRO A 139 6.68 -1.42 -19.62
CA PRO A 139 7.41 -2.45 -20.38
C PRO A 139 7.50 -3.78 -19.62
N ASN A 140 7.55 -4.90 -20.34
CA ASN A 140 7.73 -6.23 -19.71
C ASN A 140 8.97 -6.20 -18.83
N THR A 141 8.77 -6.35 -17.53
CA THR A 141 9.83 -6.27 -16.53
C THR A 141 9.53 -7.33 -15.47
N ASP A 142 10.35 -8.36 -15.40
CA ASP A 142 10.21 -9.41 -14.39
C ASP A 142 10.48 -8.85 -12.99
N ALA A 143 9.78 -9.38 -12.00
CA ALA A 143 9.96 -9.10 -10.58
C ALA A 143 9.44 -10.26 -9.74
N ASP A 144 9.91 -10.36 -8.49
CA ASP A 144 9.45 -11.37 -7.54
C ASP A 144 8.06 -11.05 -7.00
N ALA A 145 7.77 -9.75 -6.81
CA ALA A 145 6.48 -9.24 -6.39
C ALA A 145 6.04 -7.97 -7.13
N TYR A 146 4.73 -7.86 -7.34
CA TYR A 146 4.07 -6.70 -7.92
C TYR A 146 3.02 -6.14 -6.95
N PHE A 147 3.26 -4.94 -6.44
CA PHE A 147 2.30 -4.21 -5.60
C PHE A 147 1.39 -3.34 -6.47
N VAL A 148 0.11 -3.67 -6.44
CA VAL A 148 -0.96 -3.09 -7.26
C VAL A 148 -1.89 -2.29 -6.34
N ASP A 149 -1.32 -1.28 -5.66
CA ASP A 149 -2.06 -0.32 -4.84
C ASP A 149 -2.71 0.75 -5.71
N VAL A 150 -3.86 0.41 -6.26
CA VAL A 150 -4.45 1.12 -7.37
C VAL A 150 -5.26 2.35 -6.94
N PRO A 151 -5.34 3.38 -7.82
CA PRO A 151 -6.28 4.47 -7.60
C PRO A 151 -7.72 3.93 -7.56
N CYS A 152 -8.50 4.39 -6.59
CA CYS A 152 -9.86 3.95 -6.32
C CYS A 152 -10.76 5.11 -5.90
N SER A 153 -12.07 4.87 -5.77
CA SER A 153 -13.04 5.85 -5.23
C SER A 153 -12.70 6.36 -3.81
N SER A 154 -11.82 5.66 -3.09
CA SER A 154 -11.23 6.10 -1.81
C SER A 154 -12.25 6.30 -0.66
N GLU A 155 -13.36 5.57 -0.68
CA GLU A 155 -14.45 5.69 0.31
C GLU A 155 -14.01 5.41 1.74
N GLY A 156 -13.06 4.48 1.93
CA GLY A 156 -12.46 4.18 3.22
C GLY A 156 -11.73 5.37 3.86
N THR A 157 -11.49 6.42 3.09
CA THR A 157 -10.84 7.65 3.55
C THR A 157 -11.82 8.80 3.84
N ILE A 158 -13.13 8.62 3.61
CA ILE A 158 -14.17 9.63 3.89
C ILE A 158 -14.11 10.12 5.34
N ARG A 159 -13.83 9.23 6.30
CA ARG A 159 -13.63 9.56 7.73
C ARG A 159 -12.59 10.66 7.99
N LYS A 160 -11.65 10.86 7.05
CA LYS A 160 -10.60 11.90 7.09
C LYS A 160 -10.88 13.05 6.15
N LYS A 161 -11.35 12.74 4.95
CA LYS A 161 -11.53 13.71 3.87
C LYS A 161 -13.01 13.76 3.49
N ASN A 162 -13.77 14.58 4.23
CA ASN A 162 -15.20 14.82 3.96
C ASN A 162 -15.46 15.37 2.54
N THR A 163 -14.44 15.90 1.86
CA THR A 163 -14.52 16.35 0.47
C THR A 163 -14.77 15.21 -0.53
N ILE A 164 -14.36 13.98 -0.22
CA ILE A 164 -14.58 12.81 -1.09
C ILE A 164 -16.09 12.54 -1.22
N LYS A 165 -16.83 12.60 -0.11
CA LYS A 165 -18.28 12.45 -0.10
C LYS A 165 -19.00 13.45 -1.01
N LYS A 166 -18.44 14.65 -1.21
CA LYS A 166 -19.06 15.71 -2.03
C LYS A 166 -18.82 15.52 -3.54
N ASN A 167 -17.75 14.84 -3.92
CA ASN A 167 -17.33 14.70 -5.32
C ASN A 167 -17.57 13.29 -5.88
N TRP A 168 -18.10 12.39 -5.06
CA TRP A 168 -18.35 11.00 -5.41
C TRP A 168 -19.54 10.87 -6.37
N ASN A 169 -19.40 10.03 -7.39
CA ASN A 169 -20.45 9.66 -8.34
C ASN A 169 -20.39 8.15 -8.59
N GLU A 170 -21.54 7.49 -8.72
CA GLU A 170 -21.66 6.06 -9.06
C GLU A 170 -20.87 5.68 -10.33
N LYS A 171 -20.76 6.59 -11.30
CA LYS A 171 -19.95 6.40 -12.51
C LYS A 171 -18.45 6.25 -12.22
N ASP A 172 -17.96 6.70 -11.07
CA ASP A 172 -16.57 6.58 -10.69
C ASP A 172 -16.16 5.13 -10.47
N TYR A 173 -17.05 4.27 -9.95
CA TYR A 173 -16.77 2.85 -9.73
C TYR A 173 -16.40 2.14 -11.02
N GLY A 174 -17.23 2.28 -12.07
CA GLY A 174 -16.96 1.67 -13.36
C GLY A 174 -15.66 2.19 -14.00
N ARG A 175 -15.37 3.49 -13.83
CA ARG A 175 -14.11 4.08 -14.32
C ARG A 175 -12.90 3.51 -13.59
N PHE A 176 -12.92 3.47 -12.26
CA PHE A 176 -11.81 2.96 -11.47
C PHE A 176 -11.63 1.46 -11.67
N SER A 177 -12.70 0.66 -11.60
CA SER A 177 -12.68 -0.78 -11.88
C SER A 177 -12.02 -1.09 -13.23
N LYS A 178 -12.34 -0.32 -14.30
CA LYS A 178 -11.69 -0.49 -15.61
C LYS A 178 -10.18 -0.19 -15.59
N ILE A 179 -9.76 0.84 -14.85
CA ILE A 179 -8.33 1.16 -14.70
C ILE A 179 -7.62 0.07 -13.91
N GLN A 180 -8.24 -0.39 -12.82
CA GLN A 180 -7.71 -1.41 -11.91
C GLN A 180 -7.51 -2.74 -12.64
N LYS A 181 -8.52 -3.20 -13.39
CA LYS A 181 -8.43 -4.38 -14.26
C LYS A 181 -7.28 -4.26 -15.26
N GLY A 182 -7.19 -3.15 -16.00
CA GLY A 182 -6.11 -2.98 -16.97
C GLY A 182 -4.71 -2.95 -16.37
N ILE A 183 -4.53 -2.44 -15.14
CA ILE A 183 -3.24 -2.51 -14.45
C ILE A 183 -2.95 -3.95 -14.02
N LEU A 184 -3.94 -4.64 -13.47
CA LEU A 184 -3.78 -6.00 -12.96
C LEU A 184 -3.58 -7.02 -14.09
N GLU A 185 -4.29 -6.89 -15.20
CA GLU A 185 -4.04 -7.62 -16.46
C GLU A 185 -2.59 -7.44 -16.91
N ARG A 186 -2.09 -6.19 -16.94
CA ARG A 186 -0.71 -5.92 -17.33
C ARG A 186 0.30 -6.56 -16.38
N VAL A 187 0.01 -6.62 -15.09
CA VAL A 187 0.85 -7.34 -14.11
C VAL A 187 0.79 -8.84 -14.35
N CYS A 188 -0.39 -9.42 -14.61
CA CYS A 188 -0.55 -10.84 -14.91
C CYS A 188 0.23 -11.25 -16.18
N GLU A 189 0.32 -10.39 -17.19
CA GLU A 189 1.14 -10.62 -18.39
C GLU A 189 2.65 -10.71 -18.10
N MET A 190 3.12 -10.01 -17.06
CA MET A 190 4.55 -9.95 -16.68
C MET A 190 4.90 -10.96 -15.58
N ALA A 191 3.92 -11.41 -14.80
CA ALA A 191 4.16 -12.30 -13.68
C ALA A 191 4.37 -13.75 -14.15
N ASN A 192 5.48 -14.34 -13.72
CA ASN A 192 5.79 -15.74 -13.91
C ASN A 192 5.28 -16.58 -12.74
N LYS A 193 5.23 -17.90 -12.94
CA LYS A 193 4.87 -18.85 -11.88
C LYS A 193 5.80 -18.67 -10.67
N GLY A 194 5.21 -18.43 -9.51
CA GLY A 194 5.92 -18.22 -8.25
C GLY A 194 5.93 -16.76 -7.80
N ASN A 195 5.79 -15.80 -8.73
CA ASN A 195 5.69 -14.39 -8.37
C ASN A 195 4.42 -14.11 -7.56
N GLN A 196 4.49 -13.07 -6.71
CA GLN A 196 3.38 -12.62 -5.89
C GLN A 196 2.78 -11.34 -6.46
N ILE A 197 1.45 -11.26 -6.49
CA ILE A 197 0.72 -10.05 -6.90
C ILE A 197 -0.14 -9.62 -5.72
N ILE A 198 0.02 -8.37 -5.28
CA ILE A 198 -0.70 -7.80 -4.14
C ILE A 198 -1.62 -6.73 -4.68
N TYR A 199 -2.90 -7.04 -4.78
CA TYR A 199 -3.92 -6.07 -5.10
C TYR A 199 -4.42 -5.40 -3.82
N SER A 200 -4.46 -4.07 -3.80
CA SER A 200 -5.08 -3.34 -2.69
C SER A 200 -5.75 -2.06 -3.13
N THR A 201 -6.85 -1.73 -2.45
CA THR A 201 -7.55 -0.46 -2.61
C THR A 201 -7.78 0.16 -1.23
N CYS A 202 -8.32 1.39 -1.19
CA CYS A 202 -8.82 2.02 0.02
C CYS A 202 -10.32 2.34 -0.06
N THR A 203 -11.06 1.54 -0.84
CA THR A 203 -12.51 1.62 -0.99
C THR A 203 -13.19 0.37 -0.43
N PHE A 204 -14.48 0.50 -0.08
CA PHE A 204 -15.32 -0.61 0.35
C PHE A 204 -16.18 -1.16 -0.79
N ALA A 205 -16.18 -0.52 -1.96
CA ALA A 205 -17.00 -0.88 -3.10
C ALA A 205 -16.62 -2.27 -3.67
N PRO A 206 -17.51 -3.27 -3.65
CA PRO A 206 -17.22 -4.59 -4.20
C PRO A 206 -16.87 -4.56 -5.69
N GLU A 207 -17.38 -3.58 -6.43
CA GLU A 207 -17.11 -3.36 -7.86
C GLU A 207 -15.62 -3.05 -8.15
N GLU A 208 -14.90 -2.51 -7.17
CA GLU A 208 -13.47 -2.20 -7.22
C GLU A 208 -12.61 -3.23 -6.47
N ASN A 209 -13.23 -4.18 -5.76
CA ASN A 209 -12.53 -5.22 -5.00
C ASN A 209 -12.87 -6.60 -5.58
N GLU A 210 -13.85 -7.29 -5.03
CA GLU A 210 -14.24 -8.65 -5.44
C GLU A 210 -14.59 -8.73 -6.94
N GLY A 211 -15.28 -7.73 -7.48
CA GLY A 211 -15.62 -7.67 -8.92
C GLY A 211 -14.42 -7.42 -9.84
N VAL A 212 -13.32 -6.85 -9.34
CA VAL A 212 -12.05 -6.76 -10.09
C VAL A 212 -11.34 -8.11 -10.04
N ILE A 213 -11.22 -8.70 -8.85
CA ILE A 213 -10.53 -9.98 -8.66
C ILE A 213 -11.23 -11.13 -9.40
N SER A 214 -12.56 -11.21 -9.34
CA SER A 214 -13.36 -12.20 -10.09
C SER A 214 -13.04 -12.18 -11.59
N ALA A 215 -13.04 -10.98 -12.19
CA ALA A 215 -12.74 -10.84 -13.63
C ALA A 215 -11.31 -11.27 -14.00
N ILE A 216 -10.36 -11.10 -13.07
CA ILE A 216 -8.97 -11.53 -13.28
C ILE A 216 -8.84 -13.05 -13.13
N LEU A 217 -9.51 -13.66 -12.14
CA LEU A 217 -9.51 -15.12 -11.98
C LEU A 217 -10.14 -15.84 -13.17
N GLU A 218 -11.16 -15.25 -13.79
CA GLU A 218 -11.81 -15.78 -14.99
C GLU A 218 -10.90 -15.78 -16.23
N THR A 219 -9.96 -14.84 -16.31
CA THR A 219 -9.19 -14.58 -17.55
C THR A 219 -7.71 -14.87 -17.44
N GLN A 220 -7.15 -14.95 -16.23
CA GLN A 220 -5.73 -15.07 -15.97
C GLN A 220 -5.42 -16.33 -15.17
N ALA A 221 -4.26 -16.95 -15.42
CA ALA A 221 -3.80 -18.14 -14.71
C ALA A 221 -3.19 -17.81 -13.33
N VAL A 222 -3.96 -17.13 -12.48
CA VAL A 222 -3.57 -16.77 -11.11
C VAL A 222 -4.39 -17.55 -10.08
N LYS A 223 -3.91 -17.59 -8.83
CA LYS A 223 -4.63 -18.23 -7.72
C LYS A 223 -4.62 -17.30 -6.51
N LEU A 224 -5.74 -17.21 -5.82
CA LEU A 224 -5.80 -16.48 -4.56
C LEU A 224 -5.04 -17.22 -3.47
N LYS A 225 -4.35 -16.45 -2.64
CA LYS A 225 -3.71 -16.93 -1.43
C LYS A 225 -4.36 -16.27 -0.23
N LYS A 226 -4.65 -17.08 0.79
CA LYS A 226 -5.13 -16.56 2.07
C LYS A 226 -4.03 -15.76 2.74
N ILE A 227 -4.37 -14.53 3.11
CA ILE A 227 -3.51 -13.66 3.91
C ILE A 227 -3.80 -13.97 5.38
N ASN A 228 -2.75 -14.19 6.17
CA ASN A 228 -2.86 -14.39 7.60
C ASN A 228 -1.89 -13.44 8.32
N ILE A 229 -2.44 -12.39 8.92
CA ILE A 229 -1.69 -11.47 9.78
C ILE A 229 -2.25 -11.64 11.19
N GLU A 230 -1.37 -12.01 12.12
CA GLU A 230 -1.77 -12.29 13.50
C GLU A 230 -2.50 -11.09 14.12
N ASN A 231 -3.60 -11.35 14.83
CA ASN A 231 -4.42 -10.34 15.50
C ASN A 231 -5.07 -9.28 14.58
N LEU A 232 -4.92 -9.40 13.26
CA LEU A 232 -5.65 -8.57 12.30
C LEU A 232 -7.08 -9.11 12.16
N LYS A 233 -8.07 -8.25 12.38
CA LYS A 233 -9.46 -8.60 12.10
C LYS A 233 -9.71 -8.50 10.61
N ILE A 234 -10.22 -9.58 10.02
CA ILE A 234 -10.58 -9.68 8.62
C ILE A 234 -12.04 -10.15 8.49
N GLU A 235 -12.68 -9.78 7.40
CA GLU A 235 -13.98 -10.31 6.97
C GLU A 235 -13.77 -10.99 5.62
N GLU A 236 -14.60 -11.99 5.32
CA GLU A 236 -14.57 -12.67 4.03
C GLU A 236 -15.06 -11.74 2.92
N GLY A 237 -14.53 -11.93 1.71
CA GLY A 237 -14.98 -11.23 0.53
C GLY A 237 -16.45 -11.52 0.23
N ARG A 238 -17.13 -10.57 -0.39
CA ARG A 238 -18.50 -10.77 -0.83
C ARG A 238 -18.51 -11.61 -2.10
N THR A 239 -19.22 -12.72 -2.11
CA THR A 239 -19.42 -13.53 -3.33
C THR A 239 -20.65 -13.11 -4.15
N ASN A 240 -21.46 -12.19 -3.63
CA ASN A 240 -22.63 -11.63 -4.33
C ASN A 240 -22.85 -10.16 -3.97
N TRP A 241 -23.15 -9.33 -4.98
CA TRP A 241 -23.46 -7.91 -4.80
C TRP A 241 -24.39 -7.39 -5.90
N MET A 242 -25.49 -6.73 -5.52
CA MET A 242 -26.45 -6.07 -6.43
C MET A 242 -26.82 -6.91 -7.69
N ASN A 243 -27.13 -8.19 -7.50
CA ASN A 243 -27.48 -9.18 -8.53
C ASN A 243 -26.31 -9.65 -9.42
N GLN A 244 -25.07 -9.40 -9.01
CA GLN A 244 -23.88 -9.98 -9.62
C GLN A 244 -23.28 -11.00 -8.67
N ASP A 245 -23.05 -12.22 -9.17
CA ASP A 245 -22.23 -13.22 -8.50
C ASP A 245 -20.77 -12.99 -8.88
N TYR A 246 -19.89 -13.10 -7.89
CA TYR A 246 -18.44 -13.10 -8.08
C TYR A 246 -17.90 -14.52 -7.92
N ASP A 247 -16.66 -14.73 -8.35
CA ASP A 247 -15.97 -16.00 -8.20
C ASP A 247 -16.02 -16.48 -6.74
N LYS A 248 -16.22 -17.79 -6.52
CA LYS A 248 -16.38 -18.35 -5.17
C LYS A 248 -15.09 -18.35 -4.35
N GLU A 249 -13.95 -18.11 -4.98
CA GLU A 249 -12.66 -17.99 -4.31
C GLU A 249 -12.43 -16.60 -3.68
N VAL A 250 -13.21 -15.57 -4.05
CA VAL A 250 -13.05 -14.19 -3.53
C VAL A 250 -13.44 -14.02 -2.06
#